data_AF-A4EVP2-F1
#
_entry.id   AF-A4EVP2-F1
#
_cell.length_a   1.000
_cell.length_b   1.000
_cell.length_c   1.000
_cell.angle_alpha   90.00
_cell.angle_beta   90.00
_cell.angle_gamma   90.00
#
_symmetry.space_group_name_H-M   'P 1'
#
loop_
_entity.id
_entity.type
_entity.pdbx_description
1 polymer ?
#
loop_
_entity_poly.entity_id
_entity_poly.type
_entity_poly.pdbx_seq_one_letter_code
_entity_poly.pdbx_strand_id
1 'polypeptide(L)'
;MQEPETQTPAKKKRVRLSPQDREHLILTGAIEFVADRGFAFSTRELARHLNVSQSLLYRYFATKEEIIEKIYDRVYVGRWNPEWDEILRDRKLSVQQRLERYLLDYAKVVLQKDWVRIFLLSAFEDPLISQRYVSMLRRRIFEPLLEEQLASMGLEALSNPEDCELALELIWGFHSSIFYLGVRQWIYRTPTKVNIETLIRSRTRSFLVGFEAFLSDLPSPETEDASHASKQ
;
A
#
# COMPACT_ATOMS: atom_id res chain seq x y z
N MET A 1 -46.42 50.24 3.31
CA MET A 1 -46.15 48.85 2.89
C MET A 1 -45.35 48.94 1.59
N GLN A 2 -44.08 48.59 1.62
CA GLN A 2 -43.24 48.40 0.43
C GLN A 2 -42.76 46.94 0.49
N GLU A 3 -43.02 46.19 -0.58
CA GLU A 3 -42.57 44.81 -0.75
C GLU A 3 -41.05 44.78 -0.95
N PRO A 4 -40.34 43.72 -0.48
CA PRO A 4 -38.91 43.60 -0.70
C PRO A 4 -38.63 42.99 -2.09
N GLU A 5 -37.79 43.67 -2.87
CA GLU A 5 -37.26 43.13 -4.13
C GLU A 5 -36.35 41.92 -3.87
N THR A 6 -36.76 40.77 -4.37
CA THR A 6 -35.96 39.53 -4.42
C THR A 6 -34.72 39.72 -5.31
N GLN A 7 -33.54 39.84 -4.70
CA GLN A 7 -32.26 39.81 -5.40
C GLN A 7 -31.99 38.38 -5.92
N THR A 8 -31.84 38.26 -7.23
CA THR A 8 -31.47 37.00 -7.89
C THR A 8 -29.97 36.71 -7.64
N PRO A 9 -29.56 35.51 -7.20
CA PRO A 9 -28.16 35.22 -6.93
C PRO A 9 -27.34 35.16 -8.24
N ALA A 10 -26.25 35.93 -8.28
CA ALA A 10 -25.33 36.00 -9.41
C ALA A 10 -24.72 34.62 -9.73
N LYS A 11 -24.86 34.17 -10.98
CA LYS A 11 -24.24 32.93 -11.50
C LYS A 11 -22.71 33.02 -11.39
N LYS A 12 -22.10 32.18 -10.54
CA LYS A 12 -20.64 32.00 -10.47
C LYS A 12 -20.07 31.73 -11.87
N LYS A 13 -19.17 32.59 -12.35
CA LYS A 13 -18.42 32.43 -13.60
C LYS A 13 -17.70 31.08 -13.58
N ARG A 14 -18.09 30.15 -14.45
CA ARG A 14 -17.40 28.86 -14.63
C ARG A 14 -16.00 29.11 -15.15
N VAL A 15 -14.99 28.97 -14.28
CA VAL A 15 -13.58 28.98 -14.67
C VAL A 15 -13.32 27.83 -15.64
N ARG A 16 -12.71 28.12 -16.79
CA ARG A 16 -12.38 27.11 -17.80
C ARG A 16 -11.12 26.37 -17.35
N LEU A 17 -11.29 25.18 -16.80
CA LEU A 17 -10.19 24.26 -16.46
C LEU A 17 -9.48 23.79 -17.73
N SER A 18 -8.16 23.55 -17.62
CA SER A 18 -7.42 22.85 -18.67
C SER A 18 -7.94 21.40 -18.80
N PRO A 19 -7.71 20.72 -19.94
CA PRO A 19 -8.06 19.31 -20.08
C PRO A 19 -7.45 18.43 -18.98
N GLN A 20 -6.20 18.66 -18.62
CA GLN A 20 -5.47 17.91 -17.58
C GLN A 20 -6.05 18.15 -16.18
N ASP A 21 -6.33 19.40 -15.82
CA ASP A 21 -6.94 19.73 -14.51
C ASP A 21 -8.32 19.09 -14.37
N ARG A 22 -9.05 18.98 -15.49
CA ARG A 22 -10.37 18.35 -15.50
C ARG A 22 -10.29 16.83 -15.41
N GLU A 23 -9.34 16.19 -16.08
CA GLU A 23 -9.07 14.75 -15.90
C GLU A 23 -8.73 14.45 -14.44
N HIS A 24 -7.84 15.26 -13.84
CA HIS A 24 -7.44 15.12 -12.43
C HIS A 24 -8.62 15.27 -11.47
N LEU A 25 -9.49 16.26 -11.70
CA LEU A 25 -10.69 16.45 -10.89
C LEU A 25 -11.66 15.27 -10.99
N ILE A 26 -11.88 14.75 -12.20
CA ILE A 26 -12.73 13.59 -12.43
C ILE A 26 -12.14 12.36 -11.73
N LEU A 27 -10.84 12.12 -11.88
CA LEU A 27 -10.16 10.97 -11.28
C LEU A 27 -10.18 11.05 -9.75
N THR A 28 -9.97 12.24 -9.17
CA THR A 28 -10.03 12.45 -7.72
C THR A 28 -11.41 12.11 -7.17
N GLY A 29 -12.48 12.62 -7.80
CA GLY A 29 -13.84 12.27 -7.38
C GLY A 29 -14.20 10.80 -7.65
N ALA A 30 -13.60 10.17 -8.66
CA ALA A 30 -13.77 8.73 -8.91
C ALA A 30 -13.11 7.89 -7.80
N ILE A 31 -11.91 8.27 -7.33
CA ILE A 31 -11.23 7.66 -6.18
C ILE A 31 -12.11 7.74 -4.94
N GLU A 32 -12.67 8.93 -4.64
CA GLU A 32 -13.58 9.13 -3.50
C GLU A 32 -14.83 8.25 -3.62
N PHE A 33 -15.45 8.23 -4.81
CA PHE A 33 -16.62 7.42 -5.09
C PHE A 33 -16.37 5.92 -4.90
N VAL A 34 -15.27 5.41 -5.47
CA VAL A 34 -14.91 3.98 -5.38
C VAL A 34 -14.50 3.61 -3.96
N ALA A 35 -13.76 4.48 -3.26
CA ALA A 35 -13.44 4.24 -1.85
C ALA A 35 -14.71 4.10 -1.00
N ASP A 36 -15.77 4.83 -1.30
CA ASP A 36 -17.02 4.74 -0.53
C ASP A 36 -17.93 3.59 -0.98
N ARG A 37 -17.99 3.28 -2.30
CA ARG A 37 -19.01 2.37 -2.87
C ARG A 37 -18.50 1.05 -3.46
N GLY A 38 -17.20 0.90 -3.67
CA GLY A 38 -16.62 -0.25 -4.37
C GLY A 38 -16.56 -0.06 -5.89
N PHE A 39 -16.19 -1.12 -6.59
CA PHE A 39 -15.95 -1.13 -8.04
C PHE A 39 -17.20 -1.56 -8.83
N ALA A 40 -18.23 -2.08 -8.18
CA ALA A 40 -19.52 -2.45 -8.77
C ALA A 40 -20.42 -1.25 -9.12
N PHE A 41 -19.93 -0.29 -9.91
CA PHE A 41 -20.67 0.89 -10.37
C PHE A 41 -20.84 0.95 -11.90
N SER A 42 -21.84 1.73 -12.33
CA SER A 42 -22.00 2.14 -13.74
C SER A 42 -21.39 3.53 -14.00
N THR A 43 -20.87 3.76 -15.21
CA THR A 43 -20.31 5.07 -15.60
C THR A 43 -21.34 6.20 -15.50
N ARG A 44 -22.64 5.90 -15.61
CA ARG A 44 -23.74 6.85 -15.39
C ARG A 44 -23.86 7.27 -13.92
N GLU A 45 -23.71 6.34 -12.98
CA GLU A 45 -23.72 6.65 -11.55
C GLU A 45 -22.53 7.51 -11.15
N LEU A 46 -21.34 7.16 -11.65
CA LEU A 46 -20.14 7.95 -11.43
C LEU A 46 -20.29 9.37 -12.01
N ALA A 47 -20.75 9.51 -13.26
CA ALA A 47 -20.98 10.83 -13.86
C ALA A 47 -21.97 11.68 -13.04
N ARG A 48 -23.05 11.07 -12.53
CA ARG A 48 -24.02 11.74 -11.65
C ARG A 48 -23.37 12.20 -10.35
N HIS A 49 -22.55 11.35 -9.72
CA HIS A 49 -21.83 11.68 -8.48
C HIS A 49 -20.87 12.86 -8.68
N LEU A 50 -20.14 12.86 -9.80
CA LEU A 50 -19.19 13.91 -10.18
C LEU A 50 -19.86 15.20 -10.71
N ASN A 51 -21.18 15.21 -10.86
CA ASN A 51 -21.94 16.30 -11.48
C ASN A 51 -21.42 16.68 -12.88
N VAL A 52 -21.12 15.67 -13.70
CA VAL A 52 -20.70 15.81 -15.10
C VAL A 52 -21.62 15.03 -16.03
N SER A 53 -21.63 15.35 -17.32
CA SER A 53 -22.33 14.50 -18.29
C SER A 53 -21.58 13.19 -18.49
N GLN A 54 -22.30 12.10 -18.75
CA GLN A 54 -21.70 10.82 -19.09
C GLN A 54 -20.82 10.93 -20.37
N SER A 55 -21.21 11.78 -21.32
CA SER A 55 -20.40 12.11 -22.50
C SER A 55 -19.08 12.81 -22.18
N LEU A 56 -19.04 13.65 -21.14
CA LEU A 56 -17.81 14.29 -20.71
C LEU A 56 -16.87 13.27 -20.07
N LEU A 57 -17.41 12.35 -19.27
CA LEU A 57 -16.65 11.25 -18.68
C LEU A 57 -16.00 10.38 -19.77
N TYR A 58 -16.77 9.97 -20.79
CA TYR A 58 -16.27 9.19 -21.92
C TYR A 58 -15.24 9.90 -22.81
N ARG A 59 -15.16 11.23 -22.73
CA ARG A 59 -14.11 11.99 -23.41
C ARG A 59 -12.74 11.84 -22.75
N TYR A 60 -12.69 11.52 -21.47
CA TYR A 60 -11.46 11.33 -20.70
C TYR A 60 -11.13 9.86 -20.46
N PHE A 61 -12.16 9.01 -20.34
CA PHE A 61 -12.00 7.59 -20.07
C PHE A 61 -12.99 6.82 -20.95
N ALA A 62 -12.48 6.12 -21.96
CA ALA A 62 -13.27 5.42 -22.97
C ALA A 62 -14.11 4.28 -22.37
N THR A 63 -13.61 3.65 -21.30
CA THR A 63 -14.29 2.52 -20.64
C THR A 63 -14.27 2.65 -19.12
N LYS A 64 -15.07 1.82 -18.44
CA LYS A 64 -15.03 1.73 -16.97
C LYS A 64 -13.67 1.18 -16.51
N GLU A 65 -13.14 0.22 -17.25
CA GLU A 65 -11.87 -0.43 -16.99
C GLU A 65 -10.72 0.59 -17.05
N GLU A 66 -10.75 1.54 -17.99
CA GLU A 66 -9.77 2.63 -18.04
C GLU A 66 -9.81 3.53 -16.80
N ILE A 67 -11.02 3.82 -16.27
CA ILE A 67 -11.17 4.57 -15.01
C ILE A 67 -10.54 3.78 -13.86
N ILE A 68 -10.78 2.45 -13.82
CA ILE A 68 -10.25 1.56 -12.78
C ILE A 68 -8.73 1.50 -12.82
N GLU A 69 -8.13 1.31 -14.00
CA GLU A 69 -6.66 1.31 -14.16
C GLU A 69 -6.06 2.67 -13.77
N LYS A 70 -6.69 3.79 -14.12
CA LYS A 70 -6.23 5.12 -13.71
C LYS A 70 -6.34 5.35 -12.20
N ILE A 71 -7.36 4.80 -11.55
CA ILE A 71 -7.47 4.79 -10.08
C ILE A 71 -6.32 3.97 -9.49
N TYR A 72 -6.05 2.78 -10.03
CA TYR A 72 -4.94 1.94 -9.60
C TYR A 72 -3.59 2.67 -9.69
N ASP A 73 -3.30 3.24 -10.86
CA ASP A 73 -2.08 4.01 -11.10
C ASP A 73 -1.96 5.17 -10.11
N ARG A 74 -3.05 5.89 -9.85
CA ARG A 74 -3.02 7.06 -8.97
C ARG A 74 -2.93 6.72 -7.48
N VAL A 75 -3.51 5.59 -7.05
CA VAL A 75 -3.58 5.21 -5.64
C VAL A 75 -2.36 4.38 -5.22
N TYR A 76 -1.86 3.51 -6.08
CA TYR A 76 -0.78 2.58 -5.73
C TYR A 76 0.55 2.95 -6.38
N VAL A 77 0.61 3.06 -7.71
CA VAL A 77 1.87 3.29 -8.43
C VAL A 77 2.38 4.71 -8.19
N GLY A 78 1.54 5.71 -8.37
CA GLY A 78 1.87 7.12 -8.22
C GLY A 78 2.08 7.58 -6.78
N ARG A 79 1.77 6.73 -5.79
CA ARG A 79 2.09 6.97 -4.37
C ARG A 79 3.23 6.09 -3.88
N TRP A 80 3.80 5.24 -4.72
CA TRP A 80 5.02 4.51 -4.38
C TRP A 80 6.19 5.49 -4.36
N ASN A 81 6.86 5.62 -3.21
CA ASN A 81 8.06 6.45 -3.11
C ASN A 81 9.29 5.63 -3.52
N PRO A 82 10.01 6.00 -4.60
CA PRO A 82 11.24 5.30 -5.00
C PRO A 82 12.34 5.29 -3.93
N GLU A 83 12.36 6.28 -3.03
CA GLU A 83 13.33 6.33 -1.93
C GLU A 83 13.17 5.16 -0.95
N TRP A 84 12.01 4.50 -0.93
CA TRP A 84 11.80 3.29 -0.13
C TRP A 84 12.74 2.14 -0.55
N ASP A 85 12.98 2.01 -1.85
CA ASP A 85 13.90 1.00 -2.40
C ASP A 85 15.37 1.32 -2.08
N GLU A 86 15.69 2.61 -2.07
CA GLU A 86 17.04 3.13 -1.84
C GLU A 86 17.42 3.02 -0.37
N ILE A 87 16.54 3.47 0.54
CA ILE A 87 16.83 3.50 1.98
C ILE A 87 17.01 2.10 2.54
N LEU A 88 16.29 1.10 2.02
CA LEU A 88 16.46 -0.30 2.47
C LEU A 88 17.83 -0.87 2.10
N ARG A 89 18.51 -0.34 1.08
CA ARG A 89 19.85 -0.80 0.64
C ARG A 89 21.01 0.06 1.16
N ASP A 90 20.74 1.14 1.89
CA ASP A 90 21.78 2.02 2.43
C ASP A 90 22.49 1.44 3.66
N ARG A 91 23.52 0.61 3.43
CA ARG A 91 24.31 -0.06 4.48
C ARG A 91 25.11 0.89 5.38
N LYS A 92 25.05 2.20 5.19
CA LYS A 92 25.58 3.19 6.16
C LYS A 92 24.75 3.22 7.45
N LEU A 93 23.53 2.72 7.39
CA LEU A 93 22.59 2.64 8.51
C LEU A 93 22.35 1.17 8.89
N SER A 94 22.07 0.93 10.17
CA SER A 94 21.61 -0.40 10.61
C SER A 94 20.31 -0.79 9.90
N VAL A 95 20.06 -2.11 9.76
CA VAL A 95 18.78 -2.63 9.20
C VAL A 95 17.58 -2.02 9.92
N GLN A 96 17.64 -1.93 11.25
CA GLN A 96 16.58 -1.30 12.06
C GLN A 96 16.31 0.15 11.65
N GLN A 97 17.35 0.99 11.54
CA GLN A 97 17.19 2.39 11.18
C GLN A 97 16.58 2.56 9.78
N ARG A 98 17.00 1.72 8.82
CA ARG A 98 16.46 1.72 7.46
C ARG A 98 14.99 1.34 7.44
N LEU A 99 14.65 0.23 8.09
CA LEU A 99 13.29 -0.30 8.16
C LEU A 99 12.34 0.65 8.90
N GLU A 100 12.78 1.28 9.99
CA GLU A 100 11.99 2.31 10.68
C GLU A 100 11.71 3.52 9.78
N ARG A 101 12.72 4.06 9.08
CA ARG A 101 12.55 5.20 8.16
C ARG A 101 11.56 4.85 7.05
N TYR A 102 11.72 3.69 6.43
CA TYR A 102 10.79 3.18 5.42
C TYR A 102 9.37 3.08 5.98
N LEU A 103 9.16 2.36 7.10
CA LEU A 103 7.82 2.10 7.61
C LEU A 103 7.10 3.37 8.08
N LEU A 104 7.82 4.33 8.64
CA LEU A 104 7.26 5.62 9.04
C LEU A 104 6.77 6.42 7.84
N ASP A 105 7.49 6.38 6.72
CA ASP A 105 7.06 7.06 5.50
C ASP A 105 5.95 6.30 4.78
N TYR A 106 6.11 4.98 4.65
CA TYR A 106 5.11 4.05 4.12
C TYR A 106 3.75 4.20 4.81
N ALA A 107 3.73 4.28 6.14
CA ALA A 107 2.51 4.45 6.92
C ALA A 107 1.73 5.73 6.57
N LYS A 108 2.39 6.83 6.17
CA LYS A 108 1.70 8.06 5.75
C LYS A 108 0.88 7.87 4.47
N VAL A 109 1.28 6.91 3.64
CA VAL A 109 0.64 6.59 2.37
C VAL A 109 -0.44 5.53 2.58
N VAL A 110 -0.08 4.37 3.11
CA VAL A 110 -0.98 3.20 3.08
C VAL A 110 -2.07 3.23 4.15
N LEU A 111 -1.96 4.12 5.14
CA LEU A 111 -3.01 4.32 6.14
C LEU A 111 -4.05 5.36 5.71
N GLN A 112 -3.96 5.90 4.49
CA GLN A 112 -4.98 6.80 3.95
C GLN A 112 -6.30 6.05 3.71
N LYS A 113 -7.42 6.73 3.97
CA LYS A 113 -8.77 6.11 3.90
C LYS A 113 -9.04 5.47 2.54
N ASP A 114 -8.74 6.19 1.47
CA ASP A 114 -8.96 5.75 0.10
C ASP A 114 -8.09 4.55 -0.25
N TRP A 115 -6.80 4.59 0.12
CA TRP A 115 -5.88 3.47 -0.05
C TRP A 115 -6.43 2.18 0.58
N VAL A 116 -6.77 2.23 1.87
CA VAL A 116 -7.26 1.06 2.62
C VAL A 116 -8.55 0.51 2.05
N ARG A 117 -9.51 1.40 1.78
CA ARG A 117 -10.84 0.98 1.33
C ARG A 117 -10.80 0.43 -0.09
N ILE A 118 -10.08 1.09 -0.99
CA ILE A 118 -9.93 0.63 -2.37
C ILE A 118 -9.21 -0.73 -2.38
N PHE A 119 -8.16 -0.92 -1.59
CA PHE A 119 -7.41 -2.19 -1.56
C PHE A 119 -8.25 -3.37 -1.11
N LEU A 120 -9.11 -3.17 -0.10
CA LEU A 120 -10.03 -4.21 0.36
C LEU A 120 -11.18 -4.44 -0.62
N LEU A 121 -11.80 -3.37 -1.13
CA LEU A 121 -12.91 -3.47 -2.08
C LEU A 121 -12.48 -4.11 -3.40
N SER A 122 -11.27 -3.81 -3.90
CA SER A 122 -10.74 -4.46 -5.11
C SER A 122 -10.55 -5.96 -4.90
N ALA A 123 -10.06 -6.38 -3.72
CA ALA A 123 -9.80 -7.79 -3.44
C ALA A 123 -11.06 -8.68 -3.47
N PHE A 124 -12.26 -8.12 -3.23
CA PHE A 124 -13.51 -8.87 -3.32
C PHE A 124 -14.10 -8.96 -4.73
N GLU A 125 -13.72 -8.05 -5.64
CA GLU A 125 -14.28 -7.97 -7.00
C GLU A 125 -13.32 -8.55 -8.05
N ASP A 126 -12.10 -8.00 -8.14
CA ASP A 126 -11.04 -8.45 -9.03
C ASP A 126 -9.69 -8.34 -8.31
N PRO A 127 -9.09 -9.48 -7.90
CA PRO A 127 -7.88 -9.46 -7.10
C PRO A 127 -6.64 -9.02 -7.87
N LEU A 128 -6.69 -8.82 -9.20
CA LEU A 128 -5.52 -8.50 -10.02
C LEU A 128 -4.77 -7.26 -9.51
N ILE A 129 -5.50 -6.23 -9.07
CA ILE A 129 -4.93 -5.01 -8.47
C ILE A 129 -4.14 -5.33 -7.21
N SER A 130 -4.78 -6.05 -6.28
CA SER A 130 -4.16 -6.39 -4.99
C SER A 130 -2.98 -7.35 -5.19
N GLN A 131 -3.09 -8.31 -6.12
CA GLN A 131 -2.01 -9.22 -6.53
C GLN A 131 -0.80 -8.47 -7.06
N ARG A 132 -0.99 -7.55 -8.02
CA ARG A 132 0.11 -6.72 -8.57
C ARG A 132 0.84 -5.94 -7.48
N TYR A 133 0.09 -5.35 -6.54
CA TYR A 133 0.68 -4.59 -5.44
C TYR A 133 1.47 -5.46 -4.46
N VAL A 134 0.93 -6.61 -4.03
CA VAL A 134 1.66 -7.50 -3.10
C VAL A 134 2.87 -8.16 -3.76
N SER A 135 2.81 -8.50 -5.06
CA SER A 135 3.97 -8.97 -5.81
C SER A 135 5.05 -7.90 -5.96
N MET A 136 4.67 -6.61 -6.00
CA MET A 136 5.62 -5.51 -5.96
C MET A 136 6.23 -5.36 -4.57
N LEU A 137 5.44 -5.44 -3.49
CA LEU A 137 5.94 -5.41 -2.11
C LEU A 137 6.95 -6.53 -1.85
N ARG A 138 6.62 -7.76 -2.26
CA ARG A 138 7.53 -8.90 -2.08
C ARG A 138 8.90 -8.63 -2.70
N ARG A 139 8.93 -8.26 -3.99
CA ARG A 139 10.18 -8.02 -4.73
C ARG A 139 10.96 -6.79 -4.28
N ARG A 140 10.27 -5.71 -3.92
CA ARG A 140 10.91 -4.41 -3.64
C ARG A 140 11.24 -4.20 -2.17
N ILE A 141 10.55 -4.91 -1.27
CA ILE A 141 10.66 -4.71 0.18
C ILE A 141 11.03 -6.00 0.90
N PHE A 142 10.30 -7.10 0.67
CA PHE A 142 10.46 -8.31 1.51
C PHE A 142 11.76 -9.04 1.19
N GLU A 143 12.01 -9.32 -0.09
CA GLU A 143 13.25 -9.94 -0.56
C GLU A 143 14.49 -9.10 -0.16
N PRO A 144 14.54 -7.77 -0.43
CA PRO A 144 15.66 -6.95 0.02
C PRO A 144 15.83 -6.87 1.55
N LEU A 145 14.74 -6.90 2.32
CA LEU A 145 14.84 -6.90 3.78
C LEU A 145 15.47 -8.20 4.30
N LEU A 146 15.09 -9.34 3.71
CA LEU A 146 15.71 -10.63 4.04
C LEU A 146 17.21 -10.62 3.68
N GLU A 147 17.55 -10.22 2.45
CA GLU A 147 18.93 -10.09 1.98
C GLU A 147 19.78 -9.21 2.91
N GLU A 148 19.25 -8.06 3.30
CA GLU A 148 19.99 -7.11 4.15
C GLU A 148 20.09 -7.56 5.61
N GLN A 149 19.11 -8.30 6.11
CA GLN A 149 19.20 -8.92 7.43
C GLN A 149 20.25 -10.03 7.43
N LEU A 150 20.24 -10.94 6.44
CA LEU A 150 21.25 -11.98 6.28
C LEU A 150 22.65 -11.39 6.17
N ALA A 151 22.82 -10.36 5.32
CA ALA A 151 24.10 -9.67 5.16
C ALA A 151 24.59 -9.04 6.48
N SER A 152 23.69 -8.51 7.31
CA SER A 152 24.04 -7.98 8.63
C SER A 152 24.53 -9.05 9.61
N MET A 153 24.15 -10.31 9.38
CA MET A 153 24.60 -11.49 10.11
C MET A 153 25.84 -12.15 9.48
N GLY A 154 26.36 -11.61 8.38
CA GLY A 154 27.47 -12.20 7.62
C GLY A 154 27.08 -13.38 6.74
N LEU A 155 25.78 -13.56 6.45
CA LEU A 155 25.24 -14.62 5.60
C LEU A 155 24.90 -14.06 4.21
N GLU A 156 25.19 -14.82 3.16
CA GLU A 156 24.87 -14.41 1.77
C GLU A 156 23.44 -14.81 1.37
N ALA A 157 23.02 -16.01 1.76
CA ALA A 157 21.70 -16.56 1.46
C ALA A 157 21.33 -17.70 2.42
N LEU A 158 20.04 -18.04 2.48
CA LEU A 158 19.58 -19.29 3.08
C LEU A 158 19.71 -20.43 2.06
N SER A 159 20.19 -21.60 2.50
CA SER A 159 20.43 -22.74 1.62
C SER A 159 19.15 -23.51 1.29
N ASN A 160 18.19 -23.55 2.21
CA ASN A 160 16.91 -24.23 2.05
C ASN A 160 15.83 -23.27 1.51
N PRO A 161 15.19 -23.58 0.36
CA PRO A 161 14.09 -22.79 -0.19
C PRO A 161 12.89 -22.66 0.75
N GLU A 162 12.57 -23.68 1.54
CA GLU A 162 11.43 -23.64 2.47
C GLU A 162 11.68 -22.65 3.62
N ASP A 163 12.91 -22.60 4.13
CA ASP A 163 13.30 -21.63 5.16
C ASP A 163 13.29 -20.20 4.62
N CYS A 164 13.67 -20.01 3.34
CA CYS A 164 13.56 -18.73 2.65
C CYS A 164 12.10 -18.26 2.54
N GLU A 165 11.19 -19.13 2.11
CA GLU A 165 9.76 -18.79 2.05
C GLU A 165 9.19 -18.51 3.45
N LEU A 166 9.56 -19.31 4.46
CA LEU A 166 9.13 -19.07 5.84
C LEU A 166 9.62 -17.71 6.35
N ALA A 167 10.87 -17.33 6.07
CA ALA A 167 11.40 -16.04 6.44
C ALA A 167 10.64 -14.88 5.76
N LEU A 168 10.29 -15.03 4.48
CA LEU A 168 9.49 -14.06 3.74
C LEU A 168 8.05 -13.95 4.27
N GLU A 169 7.45 -15.05 4.70
CA GLU A 169 6.12 -15.05 5.36
C GLU A 169 6.15 -14.34 6.72
N LEU A 170 7.23 -14.49 7.50
CA LEU A 170 7.41 -13.73 8.74
C LEU A 170 7.52 -12.22 8.47
N ILE A 171 8.29 -11.83 7.45
CA ILE A 171 8.38 -10.44 6.98
C ILE A 171 7.01 -9.94 6.53
N TRP A 172 6.28 -10.74 5.75
CA TRP A 172 4.95 -10.39 5.26
C TRP A 172 3.99 -10.11 6.43
N GLY A 173 3.92 -11.01 7.41
CA GLY A 173 3.06 -10.87 8.58
C GLY A 173 3.39 -9.63 9.40
N PHE A 174 4.68 -9.36 9.60
CA PHE A 174 5.15 -8.14 10.25
C PHE A 174 4.76 -6.89 9.46
N HIS A 175 5.04 -6.84 8.16
CA HIS A 175 4.78 -5.65 7.34
C HIS A 175 3.28 -5.35 7.23
N SER A 176 2.48 -6.38 6.97
CA SER A 176 1.01 -6.30 6.88
C SER A 176 0.37 -5.77 8.16
N SER A 177 1.04 -5.93 9.30
CA SER A 177 0.55 -5.40 10.56
C SER A 177 0.50 -3.87 10.63
N ILE A 178 1.30 -3.17 9.80
CA ILE A 178 1.22 -1.72 9.64
C ILE A 178 -0.06 -1.37 8.88
N PHE A 179 -0.29 -2.00 7.72
CA PHE A 179 -1.53 -1.82 6.95
C PHE A 179 -2.79 -2.11 7.79
N TYR A 180 -2.74 -3.12 8.65
CA TYR A 180 -3.84 -3.48 9.53
C TYR A 180 -4.28 -2.35 10.47
N LEU A 181 -3.40 -1.39 10.79
CA LEU A 181 -3.80 -0.18 11.53
C LEU A 181 -4.83 0.65 10.75
N GLY A 182 -4.67 0.72 9.43
CA GLY A 182 -5.59 1.41 8.52
C GLY A 182 -6.92 0.68 8.44
N VAL A 183 -6.90 -0.65 8.37
CA VAL A 183 -8.12 -1.48 8.44
C VAL A 183 -8.88 -1.20 9.74
N ARG A 184 -8.18 -1.24 10.88
CA ARG A 184 -8.77 -0.93 12.19
C ARG A 184 -9.39 0.46 12.22
N GLN A 185 -8.73 1.47 11.65
CA GLN A 185 -9.20 2.85 11.66
C GLN A 185 -10.41 3.07 10.73
N TRP A 186 -10.35 2.58 9.50
CA TRP A 186 -11.29 2.94 8.44
C TRP A 186 -12.40 1.94 8.20
N ILE A 187 -12.20 0.68 8.60
CA ILE A 187 -13.17 -0.41 8.43
C ILE A 187 -13.83 -0.72 9.76
N TYR A 188 -13.05 -1.16 10.75
CA TYR A 188 -13.61 -1.58 12.05
C TYR A 188 -13.95 -0.42 12.98
N ARG A 189 -13.50 0.80 12.67
CA ARG A 189 -13.72 2.01 13.50
C ARG A 189 -13.16 1.86 14.92
N THR A 190 -12.06 1.13 15.06
CA THR A 190 -11.34 0.89 16.31
C THR A 190 -9.89 1.37 16.19
N PRO A 191 -9.65 2.69 16.03
CA PRO A 191 -8.31 3.22 15.82
C PRO A 191 -7.38 2.89 17.01
N THR A 192 -6.08 2.85 16.75
CA THR A 192 -5.10 2.71 17.82
C THR A 192 -5.12 3.96 18.71
N LYS A 193 -4.94 3.75 20.02
CA LYS A 193 -4.77 4.85 21.01
C LYS A 193 -3.29 5.19 21.23
N VAL A 194 -2.38 4.41 20.64
CA VAL A 194 -0.94 4.57 20.76
C VAL A 194 -0.45 5.44 19.60
N ASN A 195 0.54 6.29 19.85
CA ASN A 195 1.23 7.04 18.80
C ASN A 195 1.80 6.08 17.74
N ILE A 196 1.52 6.35 16.46
CA ILE A 196 1.88 5.47 15.35
C ILE A 196 3.40 5.33 15.21
N GLU A 197 4.17 6.40 15.39
CA GLU A 197 5.63 6.33 15.31
C GLU A 197 6.21 5.45 16.42
N THR A 198 5.75 5.65 17.67
CA THR A 198 6.15 4.79 18.79
C THR A 198 5.81 3.32 18.50
N LEU A 199 4.59 3.05 18.02
CA LEU A 199 4.15 1.70 17.70
C LEU A 199 5.00 1.05 16.61
N ILE A 200 5.32 1.78 15.53
CA ILE A 200 6.17 1.30 14.44
C ILE A 200 7.56 0.96 14.96
N ARG A 201 8.22 1.88 15.68
CA ARG A 201 9.57 1.64 16.22
C ARG A 201 9.62 0.45 17.17
N SER A 202 8.67 0.38 18.11
CA SER A 202 8.58 -0.75 19.03
C SER A 202 8.37 -2.07 18.29
N ARG A 203 7.49 -2.09 17.29
CA ARG A 203 7.21 -3.30 16.51
C ARG A 203 8.39 -3.73 15.66
N THR A 204 9.06 -2.78 15.00
CA THR A 204 10.26 -3.05 14.20
C THR A 204 11.35 -3.66 15.07
N ARG A 205 11.61 -3.09 16.25
CA ARG A 205 12.59 -3.65 17.18
C ARG A 205 12.21 -5.07 17.62
N SER A 206 10.97 -5.28 18.06
CA SER A 206 10.51 -6.61 18.50
C SER A 206 10.59 -7.65 17.37
N PHE A 207 10.24 -7.26 16.14
CA PHE A 207 10.34 -8.12 14.98
C PHE A 207 11.78 -8.48 14.67
N LEU A 208 12.68 -7.50 14.53
CA LEU A 208 14.07 -7.78 14.11
C LEU A 208 14.82 -8.65 15.11
N VAL A 209 14.62 -8.44 16.43
CA VAL A 209 15.23 -9.31 17.46
C VAL A 209 14.74 -10.75 17.33
N GLY A 210 13.43 -10.95 17.16
CA GLY A 210 12.87 -12.30 16.99
C GLY A 210 13.25 -12.93 15.65
N PHE A 211 13.36 -12.12 14.60
CA PHE A 211 13.70 -12.57 13.25
C PHE A 211 15.17 -12.97 13.15
N GLU A 212 16.09 -12.22 13.76
CA GLU A 212 17.50 -12.59 13.87
C GLU A 212 17.70 -13.90 14.65
N ALA A 213 16.98 -14.08 15.75
CA ALA A 213 16.99 -15.34 16.50
C ALA A 213 16.48 -16.50 15.64
N PHE A 214 15.34 -16.31 14.96
CA PHE A 214 14.80 -17.30 14.01
C PHE A 214 15.82 -17.69 12.94
N LEU A 215 16.45 -16.70 12.29
CA LEU A 215 17.46 -16.97 11.24
C LEU A 215 18.71 -17.66 11.79
N SER A 216 19.08 -17.39 13.05
CA SER A 216 20.24 -18.01 13.70
C SER A 216 20.00 -19.47 14.10
N ASP A 217 18.74 -19.83 14.35
CA ASP A 217 18.32 -21.18 14.73
C ASP A 217 18.15 -22.11 13.51
N LEU A 218 18.19 -21.57 12.29
CA LEU A 218 18.12 -22.36 11.07
C LEU A 218 19.37 -23.24 10.92
N PRO A 219 19.23 -24.47 10.40
CA PRO A 219 20.37 -25.36 10.21
C PRO A 219 21.35 -24.75 9.20
N SER A 220 22.63 -24.74 9.57
CA SER A 220 23.72 -24.39 8.65
C SER A 220 23.80 -25.43 7.53
N PRO A 221 24.24 -25.05 6.32
CA PRO A 221 24.44 -26.00 5.22
C PRO A 221 25.38 -27.17 5.57
N GLU A 222 26.26 -27.00 6.56
CA GLU A 222 27.20 -28.04 7.02
C GLU A 222 26.55 -29.12 7.92
N THR A 223 25.38 -28.86 8.49
CA THR A 223 24.76 -29.79 9.48
C THR A 223 23.88 -30.88 8.87
N GLU A 224 23.44 -30.78 7.61
CA GLU A 224 22.60 -31.81 6.98
C GLU A 224 23.40 -33.06 6.56
N ASP A 225 24.66 -32.89 6.15
CA ASP A 225 25.50 -33.98 5.64
C ASP A 225 25.94 -34.98 6.73
N ALA A 226 26.00 -34.55 8.01
CA ALA A 226 26.37 -35.42 9.11
C ALA A 226 25.26 -36.42 9.52
N SER A 227 24.01 -36.15 9.14
CA SER A 227 22.86 -37.01 9.51
C SER A 227 22.70 -38.23 8.59
N HIS A 228 23.25 -38.19 7.37
CA HIS A 228 23.20 -39.28 6.40
C HIS A 228 24.41 -40.22 6.43
N ALA A 229 25.53 -39.81 7.04
CA ALA A 229 26.76 -40.62 7.08
C ALA A 229 26.84 -41.67 8.21
N SER A 230 25.90 -41.69 9.17
CA SER A 230 25.92 -42.65 10.31
C SER A 230 24.96 -43.85 10.16
N LYS A 231 24.55 -44.21 8.94
CA LYS A 231 23.66 -45.37 8.68
C LYS A 231 24.25 -46.43 7.73
N GLN A 232 25.56 -46.55 7.63
CA GLN A 232 26.22 -47.72 7.01
C GLN A 232 27.12 -48.45 8.00
#